data_AF-A0A081D6R3-F1
#
_entry.id   AF-A0A081D6R3-F1
#
_cell.length_a   1.000
_cell.length_b   1.000
_cell.length_c   1.000
_cell.angle_alpha   90.00
_cell.angle_beta   90.00
_cell.angle_gamma   90.00
#
_symmetry.space_group_name_H-M   'P 1'
#
loop_
_entity.id
_entity.type
_entity.pdbx_description
1 polymer ?
#
loop_
_entity_poly.entity_id
_entity_poly.type
_entity_poly.pdbx_seq_one_letter_code
_entity_poly.pdbx_strand_id
1 'polypeptide(L)'
;MAAEGKENKDAANAIETLIEKYKYIKEVYGIDMRVRLIDIVTVAEHLIDNKKYDELIDVADLAMKEYPEKLYGRFIEGIGYEGIGRPERAIKSYNAAYALEPAVGITKDDVLDKVEMLQEKK
;
A
#
# COMPACT_ATOMS: atom_id res chain seq x y z
N MET A 1 29.22 -0.05 -23.34
CA MET A 1 28.89 -0.73 -22.06
C MET A 1 29.32 0.21 -20.95
N ALA A 2 28.49 0.71 -20.05
CA ALA A 2 27.06 0.62 -19.85
C ALA A 2 26.58 2.04 -19.50
N ALA A 3 25.46 2.47 -20.06
CA ALA A 3 24.76 3.64 -19.54
C ALA A 3 24.12 3.20 -18.22
N GLU A 4 24.62 3.72 -17.11
CA GLU A 4 23.94 3.63 -15.82
C GLU A 4 22.56 4.25 -16.00
N GLY A 5 21.54 3.38 -15.99
CA GLY A 5 20.15 3.78 -16.01
C GLY A 5 19.87 4.55 -14.73
N LYS A 6 19.96 5.88 -14.81
CA LYS A 6 19.30 6.76 -13.86
C LYS A 6 17.82 6.42 -13.96
N GLU A 7 17.28 5.75 -12.94
CA GLU A 7 15.83 5.64 -12.79
C GLU A 7 15.25 7.04 -12.91
N ASN A 8 14.39 7.18 -13.90
CA ASN A 8 13.77 8.43 -14.26
C ASN A 8 12.85 8.87 -13.12
N LYS A 9 13.32 9.80 -12.28
CA LYS A 9 12.53 10.44 -11.22
C LYS A 9 11.43 11.38 -11.75
N ASP A 10 11.29 11.50 -13.07
CA ASP A 10 10.30 12.36 -13.72
C ASP A 10 9.00 11.62 -14.09
N ALA A 11 8.86 10.34 -13.76
CA ALA A 11 7.56 9.67 -13.76
C ALA A 11 6.93 9.88 -12.38
N ALA A 12 5.90 10.72 -12.29
CA ALA A 12 5.12 10.86 -11.07
C ALA A 12 4.75 9.47 -10.55
N ASN A 13 5.13 9.17 -9.32
CA ASN A 13 4.76 7.92 -8.67
C ASN A 13 3.21 7.88 -8.61
N ALA A 14 2.61 6.69 -8.72
CA ALA A 14 1.17 6.53 -8.72
C ALA A 14 0.49 7.19 -7.49
N ILE A 15 1.18 7.25 -6.35
CA ILE A 15 0.74 7.96 -5.14
C ILE A 15 0.73 9.48 -5.31
N GLU A 16 1.71 10.06 -6.00
CA GLU A 16 1.81 11.49 -6.23
C GLU A 16 0.68 11.95 -7.13
N THR A 17 0.43 11.21 -8.21
CA THR A 17 -0.70 11.45 -9.12
C THR A 17 -2.04 11.40 -8.37
N LEU A 18 -2.21 10.42 -7.47
CA LEU A 18 -3.40 10.31 -6.64
C LEU A 18 -3.54 11.53 -5.72
N ILE A 19 -2.49 11.93 -5.01
CA ILE A 19 -2.52 13.08 -4.09
C ILE A 19 -2.79 14.38 -4.86
N GLU A 20 -2.16 14.57 -6.02
CA GLU A 20 -2.37 15.74 -6.88
C GLU A 20 -3.83 15.86 -7.34
N LYS A 21 -4.48 14.75 -7.69
CA LYS A 21 -5.92 14.74 -8.02
C LYS A 21 -6.77 15.32 -6.87
N TYR A 22 -6.51 14.94 -5.63
CA TYR A 22 -7.29 15.43 -4.47
C TYR A 22 -6.93 16.88 -4.12
N LYS A 23 -5.66 17.28 -4.27
CA LYS A 23 -5.25 18.70 -4.15
C LYS A 23 -5.96 19.57 -5.19
N TYR A 24 -5.99 19.13 -6.45
CA TYR A 24 -6.66 19.84 -7.54
C TYR A 24 -8.15 20.02 -7.28
N ILE A 25 -8.84 18.98 -6.76
CA ILE A 25 -10.26 19.10 -6.41
C ILE A 25 -10.47 20.17 -5.33
N LYS A 26 -9.61 20.22 -4.32
CA LYS A 26 -9.64 21.26 -3.29
C LYS A 26 -9.39 22.65 -3.87
N GLU A 27 -8.42 22.79 -4.77
CA GLU A 27 -8.06 24.08 -5.38
C GLU A 27 -9.17 24.62 -6.29
N VAL A 28 -9.76 23.78 -7.13
CA VAL A 28 -10.75 24.21 -8.13
C VAL A 28 -12.15 24.32 -7.55
N TYR A 29 -12.54 23.39 -6.68
CA TYR A 29 -13.91 23.31 -6.16
C TYR A 29 -14.03 23.77 -4.71
N GLY A 30 -12.92 24.01 -4.01
CA GLY A 30 -12.93 24.38 -2.57
C GLY A 30 -13.31 23.23 -1.64
N ILE A 31 -13.38 22.00 -2.15
CA ILE A 31 -13.85 20.83 -1.41
C ILE A 31 -12.64 20.06 -0.89
N ASP A 32 -12.50 20.02 0.43
CA ASP A 32 -11.50 19.16 1.09
C ASP A 32 -12.07 17.76 1.27
N MET A 33 -11.57 16.80 0.50
CA MET A 33 -12.02 15.41 0.56
C MET A 33 -10.89 14.52 1.05
N ARG A 34 -11.21 13.63 1.99
CA ARG A 34 -10.39 12.46 2.31
C ARG A 34 -10.12 11.65 1.05
N VAL A 35 -8.91 11.12 0.88
CA VAL A 35 -8.61 10.23 -0.25
C VAL A 35 -9.48 9.00 -0.13
N ARG A 36 -10.25 8.66 -1.17
CA ARG A 36 -11.18 7.53 -1.10
C ARG A 36 -10.42 6.21 -1.05
N LEU A 37 -10.82 5.33 -0.14
CA LEU A 37 -10.22 4.00 0.01
C LEU A 37 -10.16 3.22 -1.31
N ILE A 38 -11.20 3.30 -2.13
CA ILE A 38 -11.21 2.61 -3.43
C ILE A 38 -10.13 3.12 -4.40
N ASP A 39 -9.82 4.43 -4.38
CA ASP A 39 -8.76 4.98 -5.23
C ASP A 39 -7.37 4.50 -4.74
N ILE A 40 -7.20 4.38 -3.41
CA ILE A 40 -5.98 3.80 -2.81
C ILE A 40 -5.83 2.33 -3.21
N VAL A 41 -6.92 1.56 -3.18
CA VAL A 41 -6.94 0.15 -3.60
C VAL A 41 -6.51 0.00 -5.05
N THR A 42 -7.08 0.80 -5.96
CA THR A 42 -6.71 0.75 -7.38
C THR A 42 -5.23 1.04 -7.61
N VAL A 43 -4.65 2.00 -6.88
CA VAL A 43 -3.21 2.28 -6.96
C VAL A 43 -2.40 1.11 -6.40
N ALA A 44 -2.77 0.58 -5.23
CA ALA A 44 -2.07 -0.54 -4.61
C ALA A 44 -2.07 -1.79 -5.50
N GLU A 45 -3.22 -2.17 -6.08
CA GLU A 45 -3.35 -3.28 -7.03
C GLU A 45 -2.44 -3.09 -8.25
N HIS A 46 -2.44 -1.89 -8.84
CA HIS A 46 -1.55 -1.57 -9.95
C HIS A 46 -0.06 -1.75 -9.58
N LEU A 47 0.35 -1.33 -8.39
CA LEU A 47 1.74 -1.49 -7.94
C LEU A 47 2.08 -2.97 -7.67
N ILE A 48 1.15 -3.75 -7.11
CA ILE A 48 1.31 -5.19 -6.90
C ILE A 48 1.50 -5.91 -8.24
N ASP A 49 0.66 -5.62 -9.23
CA ASP A 49 0.72 -6.21 -10.57
C ASP A 49 2.04 -5.91 -11.28
N ASN A 50 2.59 -4.71 -11.03
CA ASN A 50 3.87 -4.27 -11.58
C ASN A 50 5.08 -4.56 -10.68
N LYS A 51 4.88 -5.28 -9.55
CA LYS A 51 5.92 -5.65 -8.58
C LYS A 51 6.71 -4.46 -8.03
N LYS A 52 6.06 -3.29 -7.94
CA LYS A 52 6.62 -2.06 -7.39
C LYS A 52 6.43 -2.01 -5.88
N TYR A 53 7.09 -2.92 -5.17
CA TYR A 53 6.84 -3.16 -3.75
C TYR A 53 7.34 -2.06 -2.82
N ASP A 54 8.42 -1.35 -3.18
CA ASP A 54 8.86 -0.18 -2.41
C ASP A 54 7.82 0.95 -2.48
N GLU A 55 7.28 1.25 -3.67
CA GLU A 55 6.18 2.22 -3.84
C GLU A 55 4.89 1.77 -3.13
N LEU A 56 4.64 0.45 -3.05
CA LEU A 56 3.47 -0.09 -2.36
C LEU A 56 3.51 0.23 -0.85
N ILE A 57 4.71 0.28 -0.26
CA ILE A 57 4.89 0.66 1.15
C ILE A 57 4.52 2.13 1.35
N ASP A 58 4.88 3.04 0.43
CA ASP A 58 4.46 4.44 0.49
C ASP A 58 2.93 4.57 0.42
N VAL A 59 2.27 3.76 -0.41
CA VAL A 59 0.80 3.72 -0.51
C VAL A 59 0.17 3.14 0.75
N ALA A 60 0.83 2.19 1.41
CA ALA A 60 0.42 1.67 2.70
C ALA A 60 0.38 2.77 3.77
N ASP A 61 1.38 3.66 3.80
CA ASP A 61 1.43 4.79 4.72
C ASP A 61 0.28 5.77 4.47
N LEU A 62 -0.06 6.05 3.20
CA LEU A 62 -1.25 6.84 2.87
C LEU A 62 -2.53 6.15 3.33
N ALA A 63 -2.67 4.86 3.09
CA ALA A 63 -3.83 4.08 3.54
C ALA A 63 -4.00 4.12 5.07
N MET A 64 -2.91 4.01 5.83
CA MET A 64 -2.93 4.08 7.29
C MET A 64 -3.20 5.49 7.82
N LYS A 65 -2.71 6.52 7.13
CA LYS A 65 -3.00 7.91 7.48
C LYS A 65 -4.47 8.23 7.25
N GLU A 66 -4.97 7.86 6.08
CA GLU A 66 -6.33 8.17 5.69
C GLU A 66 -7.29 7.28 6.46
N TYR A 67 -7.04 5.97 6.61
CA TYR A 67 -7.92 4.94 7.21
C TYR A 67 -7.21 4.11 8.31
N PRO A 68 -6.82 4.71 9.45
CA PRO A 68 -6.05 4.05 10.50
C PRO A 68 -6.78 2.86 11.16
N GLU A 69 -8.10 2.85 11.11
CA GLU A 69 -8.95 1.81 11.69
C GLU A 69 -9.07 0.56 10.80
N LYS A 70 -8.71 0.67 9.51
CA LYS A 70 -8.89 -0.41 8.53
C LYS A 70 -7.62 -1.23 8.39
N LEU A 71 -7.76 -2.54 8.32
CA LEU A 71 -6.63 -3.45 8.17
C LEU A 71 -5.85 -3.25 6.86
N TYR A 72 -6.47 -2.61 5.86
CA TYR A 72 -5.96 -2.58 4.49
C TYR A 72 -4.55 -1.97 4.39
N GLY A 73 -4.30 -0.84 5.06
CA GLY A 73 -2.98 -0.20 5.02
C GLY A 73 -1.87 -1.11 5.55
N ARG A 74 -2.08 -1.71 6.72
CA ARG A 74 -1.14 -2.69 7.30
C ARG A 74 -1.02 -3.97 6.47
N PHE A 75 -2.09 -4.39 5.81
CA PHE A 75 -2.07 -5.57 4.95
C PHE A 75 -1.19 -5.34 3.71
N ILE A 76 -1.36 -4.24 2.99
CA ILE A 76 -0.53 -3.95 1.80
C ILE A 76 0.91 -3.58 2.16
N GLU A 77 1.15 -3.03 3.36
CA GLU A 77 2.51 -2.90 3.93
C GLU A 77 3.18 -4.29 4.05
N GLY A 78 2.44 -5.29 4.54
CA GLY A 78 2.89 -6.67 4.63
C GLY A 78 3.24 -7.27 3.27
N ILE A 79 2.41 -7.04 2.25
CA ILE A 79 2.67 -7.46 0.86
C ILE A 79 3.94 -6.79 0.33
N GLY A 80 4.12 -5.49 0.57
CA GLY A 80 5.30 -4.76 0.14
C GLY A 80 6.59 -5.34 0.75
N TYR A 81 6.60 -5.56 2.07
CA TYR A 81 7.74 -6.17 2.75
C TYR A 81 8.01 -7.61 2.30
N GLU A 82 6.97 -8.39 2.01
CA GLU A 82 7.11 -9.73 1.43
C GLU A 82 7.80 -9.65 0.05
N GLY A 83 7.33 -8.75 -0.80
CA GLY A 83 7.84 -8.56 -2.17
C GLY A 83 9.31 -8.12 -2.24
N ILE A 84 9.80 -7.31 -1.28
CA ILE A 84 11.21 -6.91 -1.19
C ILE A 84 12.09 -7.89 -0.37
N GLY A 85 11.57 -9.07 -0.01
CA GLY A 85 12.32 -10.08 0.72
C GLY A 85 12.64 -9.69 2.17
N ARG A 86 11.68 -9.10 2.87
CA ARG A 86 11.75 -8.74 4.30
C ARG A 86 10.63 -9.45 5.10
N PRO A 87 10.64 -10.79 5.18
CA PRO A 87 9.54 -11.57 5.75
C PRO A 87 9.26 -11.23 7.23
N GLU A 88 10.29 -10.90 8.02
CA GLU A 88 10.09 -10.49 9.42
C GLU A 88 9.30 -9.17 9.55
N ARG A 89 9.51 -8.23 8.61
CA ARG A 89 8.73 -6.99 8.58
C ARG A 89 7.32 -7.25 8.07
N ALA A 90 7.18 -8.12 7.06
CA ALA A 90 5.87 -8.53 6.55
C ALA A 90 4.99 -9.13 7.65
N ILE A 91 5.51 -10.07 8.44
CA ILE A 91 4.81 -10.67 9.58
C ILE A 91 4.39 -9.62 10.61
N LYS A 92 5.26 -8.64 10.92
CA LYS A 92 4.90 -7.55 11.84
C LYS A 92 3.74 -6.71 11.32
N SER A 93 3.75 -6.38 10.03
CA SER A 93 2.68 -5.62 9.39
C SER A 93 1.36 -6.40 9.37
N TYR A 94 1.38 -7.69 9.01
CA TYR A 94 0.19 -8.54 9.04
C TYR A 94 -0.36 -8.71 10.47
N ASN A 95 0.49 -8.93 11.48
CA ASN A 95 0.06 -8.98 12.88
C ASN A 95 -0.60 -7.67 13.33
N ALA A 96 -0.09 -6.52 12.89
CA ALA A 96 -0.72 -5.23 13.15
C ALA A 96 -2.08 -5.10 12.41
N ALA A 97 -2.19 -5.63 11.19
CA ALA A 97 -3.43 -5.65 10.42
C ALA A 97 -4.53 -6.48 11.12
N TYR A 98 -4.19 -7.60 11.76
CA TYR A 98 -5.15 -8.49 12.42
C TYR A 98 -5.97 -7.81 13.54
N ALA A 99 -5.38 -6.79 14.18
CA ALA A 99 -6.04 -6.02 15.23
C ALA A 99 -7.07 -4.99 14.69
N LEU A 100 -7.10 -4.75 13.38
CA LEU A 100 -7.90 -3.69 12.73
C LEU A 100 -9.18 -4.23 12.08
N GLU A 101 -10.03 -3.32 11.59
CA GLU A 101 -11.31 -3.67 10.97
C GLU A 101 -11.14 -4.20 9.54
N PRO A 102 -11.87 -5.27 9.14
CA PRO A 102 -11.97 -5.72 7.77
C PRO A 102 -12.36 -4.63 6.79
N ALA A 103 -11.80 -4.69 5.58
CA ALA A 103 -12.04 -3.71 4.53
C ALA A 103 -11.80 -4.34 3.17
N VAL A 104 -12.47 -3.81 2.14
CA VAL A 104 -12.22 -4.11 0.72
C VAL A 104 -12.22 -5.62 0.39
N GLY A 105 -13.05 -6.38 1.10
CA GLY A 105 -13.16 -7.84 0.94
C GLY A 105 -12.07 -8.65 1.65
N ILE A 106 -11.09 -8.01 2.30
CA ILE A 106 -10.06 -8.68 3.10
C ILE A 106 -10.55 -8.81 4.55
N THR A 107 -10.49 -10.04 5.04
CA THR A 107 -10.90 -10.47 6.37
C THR A 107 -9.68 -10.67 7.28
N LYS A 108 -9.95 -10.98 8.56
CA LYS A 108 -8.89 -11.32 9.51
C LYS A 108 -8.28 -12.70 9.26
N ASP A 109 -9.05 -13.61 8.68
CA ASP A 109 -8.58 -14.95 8.33
C ASP A 109 -7.57 -14.85 7.17
N ASP A 110 -7.84 -14.02 6.15
CA ASP A 110 -6.88 -13.75 5.07
C ASP A 110 -5.54 -13.21 5.59
N VAL A 111 -5.57 -12.43 6.68
CA VAL A 111 -4.36 -11.90 7.34
C VAL A 111 -3.61 -13.01 8.08
N LEU A 112 -4.32 -13.89 8.79
CA LEU A 112 -3.72 -15.03 9.50
C LEU A 112 -3.06 -16.00 8.53
N ASP A 113 -3.74 -16.33 7.42
CA ASP A 113 -3.21 -17.19 6.36
C ASP A 113 -1.86 -16.68 5.86
N LYS A 114 -1.73 -15.35 5.67
CA LYS A 114 -0.45 -14.72 5.28
C LYS A 114 0.65 -14.91 6.32
N VAL A 115 0.34 -14.78 7.61
CA VAL A 115 1.31 -14.97 8.69
C VAL A 115 1.78 -16.42 8.74
N GLU A 116 0.86 -17.38 8.69
CA GLU A 116 1.15 -18.80 8.73
C GLU A 116 2.02 -19.22 7.54
N MET A 117 1.65 -18.83 6.32
CA MET A 117 2.44 -19.08 5.10
C MET A 117 3.88 -18.56 5.18
N LEU A 118 4.12 -17.43 5.85
CA LEU A 118 5.47 -16.88 6.01
C LEU A 118 6.28 -17.57 7.11
N GLN A 119 5.61 -18.13 8.12
CA GLN A 119 6.26 -18.88 9.19
C GLN A 119 6.67 -20.29 8.74
N GLU A 120 5.88 -20.92 7.88
CA GLU A 120 6.20 -22.25 7.31
C GLU A 120 7.39 -22.24 6.34
N LYS A 121 7.70 -21.09 5.74
CA LYS A 121 8.83 -20.93 4.80
C LYS A 121 10.20 -20.80 5.48
N LYS A 122 10.28 -20.93 6.81
CA LYS A 122 11.53 -20.78 7.59
C LYS A 122 12.35 -22.07 7.70
#